data_AF-A0A178TAC0-F1
#
_entry.id   AF-A0A178TAC0-F1
#
_cell.length_a   1.000
_cell.length_b   1.000
_cell.length_c   1.000
_cell.angle_alpha   90.00
_cell.angle_beta   90.00
_cell.angle_gamma   90.00
#
_symmetry.space_group_name_H-M   'P 1'
#
loop_
_entity.id
_entity.type
_entity.pdbx_description
1 polymer ?
#
loop_
_entity_poly.entity_id
_entity_poly.type
_entity_poly.pdbx_seq_one_letter_code
_entity_poly.pdbx_strand_id
1 'polypeptide(L)'
;MIHVYPPVINMVPGTVRKEVLLGVFDGLPGLEEAFRAVYPKADVQRCVVHKVRNTLSRVRKKDQFEMAEDLKLIYRAPNKGMALQMFRQFESKWSSKYPREVQSWANELNVLLTFMNYPNSIRSVIYTTNAIERTIKEIRNV
;
A
#
# COMPACT_ATOMS: atom_id res chain seq x y z
N MET A 1 3.42 6.20 -8.59
CA MET A 1 2.73 5.22 -9.46
C MET A 1 1.32 4.99 -8.91
N ILE A 2 0.31 5.10 -9.77
CA ILE A 2 -1.11 5.01 -9.41
C ILE A 2 -1.59 3.62 -9.82
N HIS A 3 -2.22 2.88 -8.90
CA HIS A 3 -2.80 1.58 -9.23
C HIS A 3 -4.29 1.59 -8.90
N VAL A 4 -5.10 1.31 -9.91
CA VAL A 4 -6.56 1.14 -9.78
C VAL A 4 -6.83 -0.35 -9.92
N TYR A 5 -7.39 -0.98 -8.89
CA TYR A 5 -7.70 -2.41 -8.92
C TYR A 5 -9.18 -2.61 -9.31
N PRO A 6 -9.47 -3.10 -10.53
CA PRO A 6 -10.82 -3.50 -10.92
C PRO A 6 -11.23 -4.80 -10.17
N PRO A 7 -12.52 -5.16 -10.14
CA PRO A 7 -12.98 -6.32 -9.38
C PRO A 7 -12.47 -7.61 -10.03
N VAL A 8 -12.18 -8.61 -9.19
CA VAL A 8 -11.97 -10.00 -9.64
C VAL A 8 -13.35 -10.58 -9.98
N ILE A 9 -13.79 -10.28 -11.20
CA ILE A 9 -14.85 -10.88 -12.04
C ILE A 9 -15.99 -11.63 -11.30
N ASN A 10 -17.20 -11.06 -11.35
CA ASN A 10 -18.43 -11.84 -11.55
C ASN A 10 -18.85 -11.65 -13.02
N MET A 11 -18.68 -12.70 -13.82
CA MET A 11 -19.09 -12.75 -15.23
C MET A 11 -20.61 -13.02 -15.29
N VAL A 12 -21.40 -12.00 -15.65
CA VAL A 12 -22.79 -12.17 -16.09
C VAL A 12 -22.96 -11.39 -17.40
N PRO A 13 -23.53 -11.96 -18.48
CA PRO A 13 -23.65 -11.27 -19.76
C PRO A 13 -24.74 -10.19 -19.68
N GLY A 14 -24.43 -8.94 -20.06
CA GLY A 14 -25.48 -7.93 -20.28
C GLY A 14 -25.04 -6.47 -20.20
N THR A 15 -24.33 -6.05 -19.14
CA THR A 15 -23.67 -4.73 -19.03
C THR A 15 -22.92 -4.68 -17.70
N VAL A 16 -21.70 -5.24 -17.63
CA VAL A 16 -20.92 -5.20 -16.39
C VAL A 16 -20.18 -3.87 -16.31
N ARG A 17 -20.69 -2.90 -15.55
CA ARG A 17 -19.84 -1.80 -15.08
C ARG A 17 -18.76 -2.43 -14.20
N LYS A 18 -17.50 -2.33 -14.62
CA LYS A 18 -16.36 -2.70 -13.77
C LYS A 18 -16.32 -1.72 -12.60
N GLU A 19 -16.74 -2.16 -11.42
CA GLU A 19 -16.67 -1.33 -10.20
C GLU A 19 -15.23 -1.30 -9.67
N VAL A 20 -14.63 -0.13 -9.63
CA VAL A 20 -13.33 0.06 -8.98
C VAL A 20 -13.51 -0.10 -7.47
N LEU A 21 -12.74 -1.01 -6.86
CA LEU A 21 -12.84 -1.27 -5.42
C LEU A 21 -11.76 -0.55 -4.60
N LEU A 22 -10.55 -0.38 -5.16
CA LEU A 22 -9.41 0.19 -4.45
C LEU A 22 -8.57 1.07 -5.36
N GLY A 23 -8.34 2.32 -4.94
CA GLY A 23 -7.33 3.20 -5.49
C GLY A 23 -6.08 3.22 -4.61
N VAL A 24 -4.91 2.93 -5.19
CA VAL A 24 -3.61 2.98 -4.50
C VAL A 24 -2.79 4.14 -5.05
N PHE A 25 -2.43 5.06 -4.17
CA PHE A 25 -1.74 6.29 -4.53
C PHE A 25 -0.39 6.39 -3.85
N ASP A 26 0.55 7.04 -4.51
CA ASP A 26 1.87 7.37 -3.97
C ASP A 26 1.89 8.71 -3.22
N GLY A 27 0.75 9.41 -3.12
CA GLY A 27 0.56 10.63 -2.32
C GLY A 27 0.58 11.96 -3.03
N LEU A 28 0.43 11.96 -4.34
CA LEU A 28 0.32 13.18 -5.10
C LEU A 28 -0.95 13.96 -4.68
N PRO A 29 -0.82 15.20 -4.19
CA PRO A 29 -1.96 16.05 -3.84
C PRO A 29 -2.90 16.24 -5.04
N GLY A 30 -4.22 16.23 -4.84
CA GLY A 30 -5.23 16.44 -5.87
C GLY A 30 -5.71 15.17 -6.58
N LEU A 31 -4.88 14.13 -6.59
CA LEU A 31 -5.21 12.88 -7.30
C LEU A 31 -6.19 12.01 -6.51
N GLU A 32 -6.03 11.96 -5.18
CA GLU A 32 -6.97 11.25 -4.31
C GLU A 32 -8.35 11.90 -4.38
N GLU A 33 -8.41 13.23 -4.36
CA GLU A 33 -9.64 14.01 -4.47
C GLU A 33 -10.34 13.75 -5.80
N ALA A 34 -9.60 13.80 -6.91
CA ALA A 34 -10.13 13.48 -8.24
C ALA A 34 -10.62 12.03 -8.32
N PHE A 35 -9.90 11.07 -7.74
CA PHE A 35 -10.32 9.68 -7.70
C PHE A 35 -11.61 9.49 -6.91
N ARG A 36 -11.73 10.11 -5.73
CA ARG A 36 -12.94 10.05 -4.90
C ARG A 36 -14.15 10.68 -5.58
N ALA A 37 -13.94 11.71 -6.41
CA ALA A 37 -15.01 12.30 -7.20
C ALA A 37 -15.56 11.34 -8.27
N VAL A 38 -14.71 10.52 -8.89
CA VAL A 38 -15.10 9.55 -9.93
C VAL A 38 -15.59 8.22 -9.34
N TYR A 39 -14.97 7.76 -8.25
CA TYR A 39 -15.22 6.47 -7.61
C TYR A 39 -15.52 6.65 -6.11
N PRO A 40 -16.65 7.27 -5.73
CA PRO A 40 -16.95 7.62 -4.34
C PRO A 40 -17.12 6.43 -3.40
N LYS A 41 -17.35 5.22 -3.94
CA LYS A 41 -17.50 3.97 -3.19
C LYS A 41 -16.20 3.17 -3.07
N ALA A 42 -15.14 3.56 -3.78
CA ALA A 42 -13.88 2.85 -3.75
C ALA A 42 -13.08 3.22 -2.50
N ASP A 43 -12.44 2.22 -1.91
CA ASP A 43 -11.46 2.46 -0.85
C ASP A 43 -10.23 3.16 -1.42
N VAL A 44 -9.51 3.84 -0.52
CA VAL A 44 -8.25 4.50 -0.84
C VAL A 44 -7.14 3.94 0.04
N GLN A 45 -6.01 3.69 -0.61
CA GLN A 45 -4.80 3.22 0.03
C GLN A 45 -3.60 4.08 -0.33
N ARG A 46 -2.74 4.29 0.65
CA ARG A 46 -1.39 4.77 0.41
C ARG A 46 -0.48 3.61 0.02
N CYS A 47 0.32 3.78 -1.03
CA CYS A 47 1.22 2.75 -1.50
C CYS A 47 2.34 2.48 -0.48
N VAL A 48 2.29 1.30 0.13
CA VAL A 48 3.28 0.85 1.12
C VAL A 48 4.70 0.80 0.54
N VAL A 49 4.88 0.39 -0.71
CA VAL A 49 6.21 0.36 -1.36
C VAL A 49 6.83 1.75 -1.43
N HIS A 50 6.05 2.75 -1.84
CA HIS A 50 6.52 4.13 -1.88
C HIS A 50 6.77 4.66 -0.48
N LYS A 51 5.93 4.31 0.50
CA LYS A 51 6.14 4.67 1.90
C LYS A 51 7.46 4.10 2.44
N VAL A 52 7.71 2.80 2.25
CA VAL A 52 8.97 2.15 2.65
C VAL A 52 10.17 2.84 1.98
N ARG A 53 10.14 3.04 0.67
CA ARG A 53 11.24 3.72 -0.06
C ARG A 53 11.50 5.13 0.48
N ASN A 54 10.44 5.90 0.71
CA ASN A 54 10.53 7.26 1.25
C ASN A 54 11.05 7.27 2.69
N THR A 55 10.71 6.29 3.51
CA THR A 55 11.23 6.16 4.87
C THR A 55 12.72 5.81 4.84
N LEU A 56 13.12 4.81 4.05
CA LEU A 56 14.51 4.36 3.99
C LEU A 56 15.46 5.43 3.45
N SER A 57 15.00 6.31 2.54
CA SER A 57 15.83 7.42 2.04
C SER A 57 16.20 8.46 3.11
N ARG A 58 15.48 8.50 4.23
CA ARG A 58 15.73 9.39 5.38
C ARG A 58 16.45 8.68 6.53
N VAL A 59 16.78 7.41 6.36
CA VAL A 59 17.41 6.54 7.37
C VAL A 59 18.87 6.33 7.01
N ARG A 60 19.74 6.23 8.04
CA ARG A 60 21.18 6.02 7.83
C ARG A 60 21.40 4.67 7.17
N LYS A 61 22.33 4.58 6.20
CA LYS A 61 22.59 3.35 5.42
C LYS A 61 22.72 2.08 6.27
N LYS A 62 23.42 2.16 7.40
CA LYS A 62 23.64 1.02 8.31
C LYS A 62 22.36 0.46 8.94
N ASP A 63 21.31 1.28 9.04
CA ASP A 63 20.04 0.95 9.69
C ASP A 63 18.95 0.60 8.67
N GLN A 64 19.16 0.90 7.38
CA GLN A 64 18.16 0.71 6.33
C GLN A 64 17.76 -0.75 6.14
N PHE A 65 18.72 -1.68 6.20
CA PHE A 65 18.43 -3.11 6.00
C PHE A 65 17.50 -3.64 7.09
N GLU A 66 17.88 -3.42 8.35
CA GLU A 66 17.11 -3.87 9.51
C GLU A 66 15.72 -3.22 9.56
N MET A 67 15.65 -1.90 9.32
CA MET A 67 14.38 -1.20 9.26
C MET A 67 13.47 -1.73 8.14
N ALA A 68 14.04 -2.08 6.98
CA ALA A 68 13.27 -2.64 5.88
C ALA A 68 12.66 -4.01 6.22
N GLU A 69 13.40 -4.86 6.96
CA GLU A 69 12.88 -6.14 7.45
C GLU A 69 11.77 -5.93 8.48
N ASP A 70 11.94 -5.02 9.43
CA ASP A 70 10.90 -4.72 10.42
C ASP A 70 9.62 -4.16 9.75
N LEU A 71 9.77 -3.26 8.77
CA LEU A 71 8.63 -2.74 8.00
C LEU A 71 7.93 -3.85 7.20
N LYS A 72 8.68 -4.83 6.65
CA LYS A 72 8.11 -6.00 5.94
C LYS A 72 7.17 -6.80 6.83
N LEU A 73 7.52 -6.98 8.10
CA LEU A 73 6.68 -7.72 9.06
C LEU A 73 5.30 -7.08 9.23
N ILE A 74 5.21 -5.75 9.12
CA ILE A 74 3.96 -5.01 9.28
C ILE A 74 3.00 -5.30 8.12
N TYR A 75 3.43 -5.03 6.88
CA TYR A 75 2.53 -5.16 5.73
C TYR A 75 2.41 -6.59 5.19
N ARG A 76 3.25 -7.53 5.62
CA ARG A 76 3.10 -8.97 5.32
C ARG A 76 2.40 -9.75 6.43
N ALA A 77 1.95 -9.08 7.49
CA ALA A 77 1.22 -9.72 8.56
C ALA A 77 -0.05 -10.43 8.06
N PRO A 78 -0.44 -11.57 8.65
CA PRO A 78 -1.57 -12.38 8.18
C PRO A 78 -2.93 -11.67 8.35
N ASN A 79 -3.02 -10.76 9.32
CA ASN A 79 -4.22 -9.98 9.59
C ASN A 79 -3.85 -8.63 10.23
N LYS A 80 -4.85 -7.74 10.30
CA LYS A 80 -4.71 -6.39 10.84
C LYS A 80 -4.25 -6.37 12.30
N GLY A 81 -4.72 -7.30 13.13
CA GLY A 81 -4.29 -7.41 14.53
C GLY A 81 -2.79 -7.66 14.65
N MET A 82 -2.26 -8.58 13.85
CA MET A 82 -0.82 -8.88 13.82
C MET A 82 -0.03 -7.72 13.22
N ALA A 83 -0.56 -7.05 12.20
CA ALA A 83 0.07 -5.87 11.62
C ALA A 83 0.26 -4.74 12.66
N LEU A 84 -0.78 -4.49 13.48
CA LEU A 84 -0.70 -3.52 14.58
C LEU A 84 0.29 -3.93 15.66
N GLN A 85 0.39 -5.23 15.96
CA GLN A 85 1.40 -5.73 16.90
C GLN A 85 2.82 -5.53 16.36
N MET A 86 3.07 -5.85 15.09
CA MET A 86 4.35 -5.61 14.44
C MET A 86 4.68 -4.12 14.38
N PHE A 87 3.68 -3.26 14.14
CA PHE A 87 3.87 -1.81 14.18
C PHE A 87 4.27 -1.31 15.57
N ARG A 88 3.67 -1.83 16.66
CA ARG A 88 4.09 -1.47 18.03
C ARG A 88 5.53 -1.88 18.33
N GLN A 89 5.97 -3.04 17.84
CA GLN A 89 7.36 -3.47 17.98
C GLN A 89 8.31 -2.58 17.19
N PHE A 90 7.94 -2.24 15.95
CA PHE A 90 8.66 -1.29 15.11
C PHE A 90 8.79 0.08 15.79
N GLU A 91 7.70 0.60 16.35
CA GLU A 91 7.66 1.87 17.07
C GLU A 91 8.57 1.84 18.29
N SER A 92 8.47 0.82 19.14
CA SER A 92 9.33 0.67 20.32
C SER A 92 10.82 0.64 19.96
N LYS A 93 11.18 0.04 18.81
CA LYS A 93 12.56 -0.12 18.38
C LYS A 93 13.14 1.16 17.77
N TRP A 94 12.35 1.87 16.95
CA TRP A 94 12.87 2.94 16.09
C TRP A 94 12.52 4.35 16.55
N SER A 95 11.54 4.55 17.45
CA SER A 95 11.06 5.88 17.84
C SER A 95 12.14 6.77 18.47
N SER A 96 13.09 6.20 19.21
CA SER A 96 14.18 6.99 19.82
C SER A 96 15.15 7.57 18.77
N LYS A 97 15.32 6.88 17.64
CA LYS A 97 16.32 7.21 16.62
C LYS A 97 15.73 7.90 15.39
N TYR A 98 14.50 7.55 15.03
CA TYR A 98 13.78 8.06 13.86
C TYR A 98 12.34 8.48 14.20
N PRO A 99 12.13 9.36 15.19
CA PRO A 99 10.78 9.70 15.68
C PRO A 99 9.87 10.23 14.58
N ARG A 100 10.41 11.03 13.65
CA ARG A 100 9.63 11.59 12.53
C ARG A 100 9.12 10.51 11.56
N GLU A 101 9.97 9.53 11.24
CA GLU A 101 9.59 8.46 10.31
C GLU A 101 8.57 7.52 10.95
N VAL A 102 8.76 7.18 12.23
CA VAL A 102 7.79 6.34 12.96
C VAL A 102 6.44 7.05 13.10
N GLN A 103 6.43 8.33 13.50
CA GLN A 103 5.19 9.12 13.57
C GLN A 103 4.50 9.22 12.20
N SER A 104 5.29 9.38 11.13
CA SER A 104 4.76 9.42 9.77
C SER A 104 4.09 8.10 9.37
N TRP A 105 4.57 6.96 9.86
CA TRP A 105 3.87 5.68 9.70
C TRP A 105 2.63 5.58 10.59
N ALA A 106 2.71 6.00 11.86
CA ALA A 106 1.57 5.98 12.78
C ALA A 106 0.36 6.75 12.23
N ASN A 107 0.61 7.95 11.69
CA ASN A 107 -0.43 8.82 11.12
C ASN A 107 -1.11 8.24 9.87
N GLU A 108 -0.41 7.39 9.12
CA GLU A 108 -0.88 6.83 7.85
C GLU A 108 -1.19 5.33 7.93
N LEU A 109 -1.06 4.70 9.11
CA LEU A 109 -1.09 3.25 9.25
C LEU A 109 -2.42 2.64 8.77
N ASN A 110 -3.52 3.35 9.03
CA ASN A 110 -4.85 2.96 8.58
C ASN A 110 -4.95 2.90 7.05
N VAL A 111 -4.47 3.93 6.34
CA VAL A 111 -4.53 4.02 4.87
C VAL A 111 -3.44 3.19 4.20
N LEU A 112 -2.34 2.89 4.88
CA LEU A 112 -1.29 1.98 4.41
C LEU A 112 -1.76 0.52 4.42
N LEU A 113 -2.65 0.16 5.36
CA LEU A 113 -3.13 -1.20 5.56
C LEU A 113 -4.54 -1.47 5.03
N THR A 114 -5.13 -0.56 4.23
CA THR A 114 -6.47 -0.73 3.65
C THR A 114 -6.63 -2.06 2.90
N PHE A 115 -5.61 -2.53 2.18
CA PHE A 115 -5.62 -3.83 1.49
C PHE A 115 -5.90 -5.02 2.42
N MET A 116 -5.72 -4.89 3.73
CA MET A 116 -6.05 -5.94 4.68
C MET A 116 -7.56 -6.17 4.83
N ASN A 117 -8.41 -5.26 4.33
CA ASN A 117 -9.86 -5.48 4.20
C ASN A 117 -10.21 -6.45 3.05
N TYR A 118 -9.23 -6.78 2.20
CA TYR A 118 -9.42 -7.62 1.02
C TYR A 118 -8.91 -9.06 1.26
N PRO A 119 -9.37 -10.04 0.45
CA PRO A 119 -8.94 -11.43 0.56
C PRO A 119 -7.41 -11.59 0.50
N ASN A 120 -6.88 -12.48 1.35
CA ASN A 120 -5.44 -12.76 1.44
C ASN A 120 -4.79 -13.05 0.08
N SER A 121 -5.51 -13.74 -0.81
CA SER A 121 -5.03 -14.13 -2.15
C SER A 121 -4.63 -12.94 -3.04
N ILE A 122 -5.21 -11.75 -2.82
CA ILE A 122 -4.93 -10.57 -3.66
C ILE A 122 -4.06 -9.52 -2.97
N ARG A 123 -3.80 -9.67 -1.66
CA ARG A 123 -3.03 -8.68 -0.88
C ARG A 123 -1.63 -8.46 -1.45
N SER A 124 -0.93 -9.54 -1.80
CA SER A 124 0.41 -9.45 -2.40
C SER A 124 0.43 -8.68 -3.71
N VAL A 125 -0.62 -8.80 -4.52
CA VAL A 125 -0.78 -8.05 -5.78
C VAL A 125 -1.02 -6.56 -5.52
N ILE A 126 -1.60 -6.21 -4.36
CA ILE A 126 -1.89 -4.82 -3.97
C ILE A 126 -0.65 -4.11 -3.41
N TYR A 127 0.10 -4.76 -2.51
CA TYR A 127 1.28 -4.14 -1.88
C TYR A 127 2.59 -4.42 -2.63
N THR A 128 2.60 -5.23 -3.69
CA THR A 128 3.78 -5.41 -4.56
C THR A 128 3.55 -4.76 -5.93
N THR A 129 4.60 -4.17 -6.50
CA THR A 129 4.54 -3.55 -7.83
C THR A 129 4.61 -4.58 -8.98
N ASN A 130 4.89 -5.86 -8.66
CA ASN A 130 5.27 -6.90 -9.64
C ASN A 130 4.19 -7.23 -10.67
N ALA A 131 2.91 -7.20 -10.31
CA ALA A 131 1.85 -7.57 -11.25
C ALA A 131 1.64 -6.49 -12.33
N ILE A 132 1.75 -5.21 -11.95
CA ILE A 132 1.44 -4.08 -12.83
C ILE A 132 2.68 -3.61 -13.59
N GLU A 133 3.88 -3.70 -12.99
CA GLU A 133 5.12 -3.48 -13.74
C GLU A 133 5.24 -4.46 -14.92
N ARG A 134 4.77 -5.71 -14.78
CA ARG A 134 4.75 -6.70 -15.86
C ARG A 134 3.82 -6.27 -17.01
N THR A 135 2.62 -5.79 -16.69
CA THR A 135 1.66 -5.26 -17.69
C THR A 135 2.14 -3.94 -18.32
N ILE A 136 2.74 -3.02 -17.56
CA ILE A 136 3.30 -1.76 -18.09
C ILE A 136 4.52 -2.02 -18.98
N LYS A 137 5.34 -3.04 -18.66
CA LYS A 137 6.47 -3.46 -19.48
C LYS A 137 6.03 -4.11 -20.79
N GLU A 138 4.93 -4.88 -20.77
CA GLU A 138 4.31 -5.45 -21.97
C GLU A 138 3.75 -4.35 -22.89
N ILE A 139 3.07 -3.33 -22.34
CA ILE A 139 2.50 -2.21 -23.14
C ILE A 139 3.59 -1.30 -23.74
N ARG A 140 4.74 -1.13 -23.08
CA ARG A 140 5.86 -0.32 -23.60
C ARG A 140 6.67 -1.02 -24.70
N ASN A 141 6.47 -2.32 -24.88
CA ASN A 141 7.16 -3.15 -25.87
C ASN A 141 6.27 -3.51 -27.07
N VAL A 142 5.16 -2.79 -27.27
CA VAL A 142 4.28 -2.87 -28.45
C VAL A 142 4.35 -1.57 -29.22
#